data_AF-A0A1I7JU21-F1
#
_entry.id   AF-A0A1I7JU21-F1
#
_cell.length_a   1.000
_cell.length_b   1.000
_cell.length_c   1.000
_cell.angle_alpha   90.00
_cell.angle_beta   90.00
_cell.angle_gamma   90.00
#
_symmetry.space_group_name_H-M   'P 1'
#
loop_
_entity.id
_entity.type
_entity.pdbx_description
1 polymer ?
#
loop_
_entity_poly.entity_id
_entity_poly.type
_entity_poly.pdbx_seq_one_letter_code
_entity_poly.pdbx_strand_id
1 'polypeptide(L)'
;MDKSKNIFGNPMPAKVYRKAEKTKRKYQKKFGDDSNETYNLKTANIDVLSPINTKSLVLSESETNLNDDKGIIIGNIRMGFGHYRISIAMASAAAALGYNPYWLDLNSFENTTCSKVIGYQNSLYSLGSRISQKSALFNKFVWEPMNYTGFKKLSYNSSDQKTAELMASLYKTLPKDMPCIATHVWPAEAAVHAGMKNVVNAIPDNWPMGLHLAEGSTHLVQTPSSYLGYRTLKGMDGKKVLNPIPADKIFEFGHYIDHELVANLEDDCNKRLDRINNNKAKRFLLTIGGAGAQQEFYSQIIKKLLPLVKENKAVLYLNVGDHKNVWESLASSIPELKDLSETYFDDWNKTKEFSNKALNEDVKGVHVFYHKDIFAAVYSTNLLMRSTDVLVTKPSELSFYPVPKLLIKRVGGHEMWGAITSSEIGDGTIECETPELTLQMIDLMLEDNYILNMMCNKILDLNKIGRYNGAYKAVEIAMTMKK
;
A
#
# COMPACT_ATOMS: atom_id res chain seq x y z
N MET A 1 24.62 4.73 18.70
CA MET A 1 23.83 5.72 19.48
C MET A 1 22.38 5.28 19.50
N ASP A 2 21.64 5.47 20.60
CA ASP A 2 20.22 5.09 20.67
C ASP A 2 19.40 5.92 19.67
N LYS A 3 18.77 5.22 18.72
CA LYS A 3 18.03 5.78 17.57
C LYS A 3 16.81 6.61 17.99
N SER A 4 16.26 6.37 19.19
CA SER A 4 15.15 7.16 19.73
C SER A 4 15.59 8.46 20.41
N LYS A 5 16.90 8.61 20.74
CA LYS A 5 17.47 9.83 21.35
C LYS A 5 17.86 10.87 20.32
N ASN A 6 18.10 10.47 19.08
CA ASN A 6 18.56 11.34 18.01
C ASN A 6 18.10 10.78 16.67
N ILE A 7 17.39 11.60 15.90
CA ILE A 7 16.80 11.24 14.63
C ILE A 7 17.39 12.16 13.56
N PHE A 8 18.20 11.61 12.65
CA PHE A 8 18.94 12.30 11.59
C PHE A 8 19.78 13.49 12.09
N GLY A 9 20.48 13.32 13.21
CA GLY A 9 21.27 14.38 13.83
C GLY A 9 20.45 15.36 14.69
N ASN A 10 19.15 15.14 14.89
CA ASN A 10 18.29 15.97 15.73
C ASN A 10 18.11 15.34 17.11
N PRO A 11 18.74 15.87 18.18
CA PRO A 11 18.60 15.33 19.53
C PRO A 11 17.19 15.55 20.08
N MET A 12 16.59 14.48 20.63
CA MET A 12 15.28 14.53 21.26
C MET A 12 15.39 15.04 22.70
N PRO A 13 14.47 15.91 23.15
CA PRO A 13 14.44 16.36 24.54
C PRO A 13 14.36 15.17 25.51
N ALA A 14 15.04 15.25 26.66
CA ALA A 14 15.06 14.16 27.65
C ALA A 14 13.65 13.71 28.07
N LYS A 15 12.68 14.63 28.16
CA LYS A 15 11.27 14.31 28.44
C LYS A 15 10.62 13.44 27.36
N VAL A 16 10.93 13.70 26.09
CA VAL A 16 10.44 12.90 24.95
C VAL A 16 11.03 11.49 25.02
N TYR A 17 12.33 11.38 25.22
CA TYR A 17 13.00 10.08 25.33
C TYR A 17 12.48 9.26 26.53
N ARG A 18 12.33 9.86 27.72
CA ARG A 18 11.72 9.18 28.89
C ARG A 18 10.28 8.72 28.61
N LYS A 19 9.51 9.47 27.82
CA LYS A 19 8.17 9.07 27.39
C LYS A 19 8.24 7.85 26.47
N ALA A 20 9.17 7.84 25.51
CA ALA A 20 9.40 6.70 24.63
C ALA A 20 9.75 5.43 25.42
N GLU A 21 10.67 5.53 26.39
CA GLU A 21 11.00 4.41 27.30
C GLU A 21 9.78 3.93 28.11
N LYS A 22 8.97 4.87 28.62
CA LYS A 22 7.74 4.53 29.34
C LYS A 22 6.72 3.81 28.43
N THR A 23 6.62 4.21 27.17
CA THR A 23 5.76 3.55 26.18
C THR A 23 6.22 2.12 25.92
N LYS A 24 7.52 1.90 25.67
CA LYS A 24 8.09 0.54 25.52
C LYS A 24 7.78 -0.32 26.76
N ARG A 25 8.07 0.17 27.96
CA ARG A 25 7.79 -0.54 29.23
C ARG A 25 6.31 -0.87 29.43
N LYS A 26 5.41 0.03 29.01
CA LYS A 26 3.97 -0.22 29.04
C LYS A 26 3.60 -1.40 28.15
N TYR A 27 4.16 -1.49 26.94
CA TYR A 27 3.91 -2.61 26.04
C TYR A 27 4.54 -3.91 26.54
N GLN A 28 5.76 -3.87 27.07
CA GLN A 28 6.39 -5.03 27.73
C GLN A 28 5.49 -5.59 28.84
N LYS A 29 4.99 -4.72 29.74
CA LYS A 29 4.09 -5.12 30.82
C LYS A 29 2.77 -5.72 30.30
N LYS A 30 2.26 -5.22 29.16
CA LYS A 30 0.96 -5.62 28.63
C LYS A 30 1.02 -6.91 27.80
N PHE A 31 2.09 -7.12 27.04
CA PHE A 31 2.15 -8.16 26.02
C PHE A 31 3.25 -9.21 26.23
N GLY A 32 4.11 -9.01 27.22
CA GLY A 32 5.32 -9.78 27.42
C GLY A 32 6.56 -9.06 26.86
N ASP A 33 7.72 -9.63 27.12
CA ASP A 33 8.99 -9.17 26.56
C ASP A 33 9.78 -10.39 26.08
N ASP A 34 9.88 -10.53 24.77
CA ASP A 34 10.65 -11.59 24.10
C ASP A 34 11.96 -11.07 23.50
N SER A 35 12.46 -9.90 23.94
CA SER A 35 13.68 -9.29 23.38
C SER A 35 14.91 -10.21 23.46
N ASN A 36 14.93 -11.18 24.38
CA ASN A 36 16.02 -12.16 24.53
C ASN A 36 15.78 -13.47 23.77
N GLU A 37 14.55 -13.71 23.31
CA GLU A 37 14.19 -14.93 22.56
C GLU A 37 14.92 -14.99 21.23
N THR A 38 15.01 -16.20 20.68
CA THR A 38 15.63 -16.46 19.37
C THR A 38 14.64 -17.25 18.54
N TYR A 39 14.06 -16.60 17.53
CA TYR A 39 13.11 -17.23 16.62
C TYR A 39 13.84 -17.71 15.37
N ASN A 40 13.90 -19.03 15.16
CA ASN A 40 14.37 -19.57 13.89
C ASN A 40 13.25 -19.54 12.85
N LEU A 41 13.63 -19.31 11.60
CA LEU A 41 12.71 -19.11 10.49
C LEU A 41 13.03 -20.06 9.34
N LYS A 42 11.99 -20.61 8.72
CA LYS A 42 12.09 -21.40 7.47
C LYS A 42 11.21 -20.81 6.40
N THR A 43 11.51 -21.14 5.14
CA THR A 43 10.67 -20.74 4.01
C THR A 43 9.44 -21.65 3.88
N ALA A 44 8.27 -21.08 3.61
CA ALA A 44 7.05 -21.76 3.21
C ALA A 44 6.53 -21.21 1.88
N ASN A 45 5.87 -22.05 1.08
CA ASN A 45 5.30 -21.62 -0.19
C ASN A 45 4.07 -20.72 0.03
N ILE A 46 3.90 -19.76 -0.87
CA ILE A 46 2.67 -18.96 -1.00
C ILE A 46 2.12 -19.24 -2.39
N ASP A 47 1.15 -20.13 -2.52
CA ASP A 47 0.68 -20.63 -3.83
C ASP A 47 0.24 -19.48 -4.76
N VAL A 48 -0.43 -18.47 -4.21
CA VAL A 48 -0.87 -17.26 -4.93
C VAL A 48 0.30 -16.47 -5.51
N LEU A 49 1.43 -16.39 -4.81
CA LEU A 49 2.62 -15.63 -5.21
C LEU A 49 3.71 -16.52 -5.85
N SER A 50 3.39 -17.79 -6.16
CA SER A 50 4.30 -18.66 -6.89
C SER A 50 4.78 -18.10 -8.24
N PRO A 51 3.98 -17.35 -9.04
CA PRO A 51 4.46 -16.77 -10.30
C PRO A 51 5.58 -15.75 -10.14
N ILE A 52 5.71 -15.16 -8.94
CA ILE A 52 6.75 -14.19 -8.59
C ILE A 52 7.78 -14.78 -7.60
N ASN A 53 7.93 -16.11 -7.56
CA ASN A 53 8.94 -16.84 -6.77
C ASN A 53 9.05 -16.37 -5.30
N THR A 54 7.94 -15.99 -4.68
CA THR A 54 7.94 -15.44 -3.32
C THR A 54 7.61 -16.52 -2.30
N LYS A 55 8.42 -16.59 -1.24
CA LYS A 55 8.23 -17.53 -0.13
C LYS A 55 8.02 -16.77 1.17
N SER A 56 7.13 -17.27 2.02
CA SER A 56 6.91 -16.73 3.37
C SER A 56 8.00 -17.22 4.33
N LEU A 57 8.40 -16.38 5.28
CA LEU A 57 9.18 -16.79 6.43
C LEU A 57 8.24 -17.13 7.59
N VAL A 58 8.34 -18.35 8.10
CA VAL A 58 7.52 -18.87 9.21
C VAL A 58 8.41 -19.46 10.31
N LEU A 59 7.89 -19.56 11.53
CA LEU A 59 8.62 -20.13 12.66
C LEU A 59 9.08 -21.57 12.36
N SER A 60 10.26 -21.91 12.84
CA SER A 60 10.87 -23.23 12.72
C SER A 60 11.55 -23.64 14.02
N GLU A 61 11.64 -24.95 14.24
CA GLU A 61 12.50 -25.53 15.27
C GLU A 61 13.94 -25.68 14.76
N SER A 62 14.13 -25.81 13.44
CA SER A 62 15.44 -25.90 12.80
C SER A 62 16.06 -24.52 12.63
N GLU A 63 17.39 -24.46 12.53
CA GLU A 63 18.10 -23.21 12.29
C GLU A 63 17.68 -22.53 10.98
N THR A 64 17.75 -21.19 10.98
CA THR A 64 17.42 -20.37 9.82
C THR A 64 18.42 -20.62 8.71
N ASN A 65 17.94 -21.15 7.57
CA ASN A 65 18.77 -21.41 6.40
C ASN A 65 18.13 -20.77 5.16
N LEU A 66 18.67 -19.61 4.76
CA LEU A 66 18.22 -18.84 3.60
C LEU A 66 19.34 -18.78 2.56
N ASN A 67 18.98 -18.53 1.30
CA ASN A 67 19.98 -18.30 0.27
C ASN A 67 20.49 -16.86 0.38
N ASP A 68 21.68 -16.69 0.94
CA ASP A 68 22.23 -15.36 1.22
C ASP A 68 22.62 -14.59 -0.03
N ASP A 69 22.97 -15.28 -1.12
CA ASP A 69 23.48 -14.65 -2.35
C ASP A 69 22.40 -13.89 -3.11
N LYS A 70 21.23 -14.54 -3.28
CA LYS A 70 20.09 -14.01 -4.05
C LYS A 70 18.89 -13.61 -3.18
N GLY A 71 18.94 -13.84 -1.88
CA GLY A 71 17.85 -13.55 -0.96
C GLY A 71 17.64 -12.06 -0.73
N ILE A 72 16.38 -11.64 -0.70
CA ILE A 72 15.96 -10.30 -0.28
C ILE A 72 14.76 -10.44 0.65
N ILE A 73 14.83 -9.86 1.84
CA ILE A 73 13.71 -9.83 2.78
C ILE A 73 12.75 -8.72 2.37
N ILE A 74 11.47 -9.05 2.22
CA ILE A 74 10.37 -8.11 2.03
C ILE A 74 9.60 -8.03 3.34
N GLY A 75 9.95 -7.03 4.17
CA GLY A 75 9.39 -6.85 5.51
C GLY A 75 8.11 -6.03 5.48
N ASN A 76 7.03 -6.52 6.09
CA ASN A 76 5.77 -5.80 6.13
C ASN A 76 4.93 -6.08 7.38
N ILE A 77 3.75 -5.47 7.39
CA ILE A 77 2.69 -5.66 8.37
C ILE A 77 1.34 -5.71 7.65
N ARG A 78 0.36 -6.35 8.28
CA ARG A 78 -1.04 -6.31 7.86
C ARG A 78 -1.77 -5.13 8.51
N MET A 79 -1.63 -3.95 7.91
CA MET A 79 -2.45 -2.75 8.18
C MET A 79 -3.22 -2.33 6.92
N GLY A 80 -4.29 -3.06 6.60
CA GLY A 80 -5.03 -2.87 5.35
C GLY A 80 -4.33 -3.48 4.14
N PHE A 81 -4.90 -3.27 2.95
CA PHE A 81 -4.39 -3.88 1.70
C PHE A 81 -3.17 -3.15 1.11
N GLY A 82 -2.97 -1.88 1.45
CA GLY A 82 -1.92 -1.02 0.86
C GLY A 82 -0.51 -1.56 1.05
N HIS A 83 -0.13 -1.93 2.29
CA HIS A 83 1.22 -2.44 2.56
C HIS A 83 1.51 -3.78 1.88
N TYR A 84 0.51 -4.67 1.81
CA TYR A 84 0.64 -5.94 1.09
C TYR A 84 0.80 -5.71 -0.41
N ARG A 85 0.05 -4.75 -0.97
CA ARG A 85 0.16 -4.37 -2.37
C ARG A 85 1.57 -3.87 -2.71
N ILE A 86 2.10 -2.95 -1.91
CA ILE A 86 3.48 -2.44 -2.09
C ILE A 86 4.50 -3.57 -1.88
N SER A 87 4.28 -4.48 -0.93
CA SER A 87 5.15 -5.64 -0.73
C SER A 87 5.16 -6.59 -1.93
N ILE A 88 4.01 -6.85 -2.54
CA ILE A 88 3.91 -7.62 -3.79
C ILE A 88 4.64 -6.88 -4.91
N ALA A 89 4.57 -5.55 -4.98
CA ALA A 89 5.34 -4.77 -5.94
C ALA A 89 6.85 -4.98 -5.76
N MET A 90 7.37 -4.86 -4.53
CA MET A 90 8.79 -5.11 -4.23
C MET A 90 9.21 -6.54 -4.54
N ALA A 91 8.39 -7.53 -4.14
CA ALA A 91 8.66 -8.94 -4.35
C ALA A 91 8.67 -9.30 -5.86
N SER A 92 7.70 -8.80 -6.62
CA SER A 92 7.62 -9.03 -8.06
C SER A 92 8.79 -8.39 -8.82
N ALA A 93 9.21 -7.17 -8.46
CA ALA A 93 10.39 -6.53 -9.03
C ALA A 93 11.67 -7.30 -8.68
N ALA A 94 11.80 -7.78 -7.44
CA ALA A 94 12.94 -8.61 -7.02
C ALA A 94 13.02 -9.91 -7.82
N ALA A 95 11.90 -10.61 -7.97
CA ALA A 95 11.81 -11.83 -8.76
C ALA A 95 12.15 -11.58 -10.25
N ALA A 96 11.63 -10.50 -10.84
CA ALA A 96 11.91 -10.12 -12.22
C ALA A 96 13.39 -9.80 -12.45
N LEU A 97 14.09 -9.28 -11.44
CA LEU A 97 15.54 -9.07 -11.46
C LEU A 97 16.36 -10.33 -11.13
N GLY A 98 15.71 -11.48 -10.91
CA GLY A 98 16.38 -12.77 -10.67
C GLY A 98 16.75 -13.05 -9.21
N TYR A 99 16.18 -12.31 -8.26
CA TYR A 99 16.36 -12.52 -6.83
C TYR A 99 15.26 -13.40 -6.22
N ASN A 100 15.49 -13.84 -4.98
CA ASN A 100 14.59 -14.67 -4.18
C ASN A 100 13.93 -13.83 -3.08
N PRO A 101 12.72 -13.29 -3.29
CA PRO A 101 12.02 -12.53 -2.27
C PRO A 101 11.51 -13.44 -1.13
N TYR A 102 11.86 -13.08 0.10
CA TYR A 102 11.42 -13.70 1.34
C TYR A 102 10.46 -12.77 2.07
N TRP A 103 9.18 -13.12 2.04
CA TRP A 103 8.11 -12.37 2.67
C TRP A 103 8.14 -12.53 4.19
N LEU A 104 8.33 -11.42 4.90
CA LEU A 104 8.37 -11.38 6.37
C LEU A 104 7.26 -10.47 6.89
N ASP A 105 6.10 -11.07 7.18
CA ASP A 105 4.97 -10.37 7.80
C ASP A 105 5.06 -10.45 9.31
N LEU A 106 5.32 -9.31 9.96
CA LEU A 106 5.43 -9.23 11.42
C LEU A 106 4.11 -9.54 12.14
N ASN A 107 2.97 -9.54 11.46
CA ASN A 107 1.69 -9.98 12.04
C ASN A 107 1.50 -11.49 12.04
N SER A 108 2.24 -12.24 11.22
CA SER A 108 2.06 -13.68 11.05
C SER A 108 2.67 -14.53 12.18
N PHE A 109 3.50 -13.92 13.04
CA PHE A 109 4.17 -14.60 14.15
C PHE A 109 3.29 -14.60 15.40
N GLU A 110 2.26 -15.43 15.40
CA GLU A 110 1.32 -15.53 16.51
C GLU A 110 2.05 -15.72 17.86
N ASN A 111 1.47 -15.15 18.92
CA ASN A 111 1.99 -15.20 20.29
C ASN A 111 3.25 -14.40 20.61
N THR A 112 3.96 -13.85 19.63
CA THR A 112 5.09 -12.93 19.88
C THR A 112 4.62 -11.58 20.43
N THR A 113 5.50 -10.90 21.16
CA THR A 113 5.34 -9.53 21.63
C THR A 113 5.14 -8.59 20.45
N CYS A 114 5.92 -8.78 19.38
CA CYS A 114 5.81 -8.06 18.12
C CYS A 114 4.38 -8.07 17.58
N SER A 115 3.81 -9.25 17.28
CA SER A 115 2.47 -9.39 16.72
C SER A 115 1.39 -8.79 17.61
N LYS A 116 1.51 -8.95 18.94
CA LYS A 116 0.55 -8.39 19.91
C LYS A 116 0.58 -6.87 19.94
N VAL A 117 1.77 -6.27 19.89
CA VAL A 117 1.94 -4.81 19.85
C VAL A 117 1.34 -4.24 18.56
N ILE A 118 1.68 -4.82 17.41
CA ILE A 118 1.17 -4.39 16.09
C ILE A 118 -0.35 -4.56 16.03
N GLY A 119 -0.87 -5.72 16.44
CA GLY A 119 -2.31 -6.00 16.47
C GLY A 119 -3.09 -5.03 17.36
N TYR A 120 -2.54 -4.70 18.53
CA TYR A 120 -3.17 -3.71 19.40
C TYR A 120 -3.19 -2.31 18.78
N GLN A 121 -2.08 -1.84 18.22
CA GLN A 121 -2.04 -0.54 17.55
C GLN A 121 -3.01 -0.47 16.35
N ASN A 122 -3.07 -1.54 15.56
CA ASN A 122 -4.02 -1.65 14.45
C ASN A 122 -5.49 -1.61 14.93
N SER A 123 -5.81 -2.31 16.03
CA SER A 123 -7.16 -2.27 16.60
C SER A 123 -7.57 -0.87 17.08
N LEU A 124 -6.63 -0.10 17.65
CA LEU A 124 -6.87 1.28 18.08
C LEU A 124 -7.10 2.21 16.88
N TYR A 125 -6.26 2.10 15.84
CA TYR A 125 -6.44 2.88 14.61
C TYR A 125 -7.77 2.57 13.94
N SER A 126 -8.09 1.28 13.79
CA SER A 126 -9.36 0.80 13.21
C SER A 126 -10.57 1.29 14.02
N LEU A 127 -10.49 1.29 15.35
CA LEU A 127 -11.53 1.84 16.20
C LEU A 127 -11.70 3.34 15.97
N GLY A 128 -10.61 4.10 15.95
CA GLY A 128 -10.64 5.53 15.68
C GLY A 128 -11.21 5.86 14.31
N SER A 129 -10.86 5.10 13.27
CA SER A 129 -11.40 5.27 11.91
C SER A 129 -12.91 4.99 11.85
N ARG A 130 -13.41 3.99 12.58
CA ARG A 130 -14.87 3.77 12.65
C ARG A 130 -15.61 4.89 13.37
N ILE A 131 -15.00 5.50 14.39
CA ILE A 131 -15.59 6.63 15.11
C ILE A 131 -15.53 7.90 14.24
N SER A 132 -14.44 8.11 13.51
CA SER A 132 -14.27 9.27 12.61
C SER A 132 -15.35 9.32 11.53
N GLN A 133 -15.80 8.17 11.06
CA GLN A 133 -16.90 8.07 10.10
C GLN A 133 -18.26 8.52 10.66
N LYS A 134 -18.46 8.51 11.98
CA LYS A 134 -19.75 8.77 12.62
C LYS A 134 -19.82 10.12 13.35
N SER A 135 -18.68 10.80 13.54
CA SER A 135 -18.62 11.99 14.39
C SER A 135 -17.70 13.08 13.85
N ALA A 136 -18.30 14.15 13.33
CA ALA A 136 -17.58 15.35 12.91
C ALA A 136 -16.82 16.03 14.06
N LEU A 137 -17.34 15.94 15.28
CA LEU A 137 -16.68 16.46 16.48
C LEU A 137 -15.41 15.65 16.80
N PHE A 138 -15.50 14.32 16.76
CA PHE A 138 -14.31 13.47 16.92
C PHE A 138 -13.26 13.76 15.84
N ASN A 139 -13.70 14.00 14.60
CA ASN A 139 -12.80 14.39 13.52
C ASN A 139 -12.04 15.67 13.83
N LYS A 140 -12.79 16.73 14.17
CA LYS A 140 -12.23 18.05 14.45
C LYS A 140 -11.26 18.05 15.63
N PHE A 141 -11.57 17.30 16.70
CA PHE A 141 -10.82 17.39 17.95
C PHE A 141 -9.80 16.27 18.18
N VAL A 142 -9.94 15.11 17.54
CA VAL A 142 -9.10 13.93 17.80
C VAL A 142 -8.47 13.36 16.54
N TRP A 143 -9.28 12.96 15.56
CA TRP A 143 -8.80 12.23 14.39
C TRP A 143 -7.86 13.09 13.52
N GLU A 144 -8.31 14.28 13.12
CA GLU A 144 -7.52 15.16 12.25
C GLU A 144 -6.28 15.73 12.95
N PRO A 145 -6.35 16.23 14.20
CA PRO A 145 -5.15 16.66 14.92
C PRO A 145 -4.11 15.54 15.09
N MET A 146 -4.54 14.29 15.33
CA MET A 146 -3.62 13.17 15.42
C MET A 146 -2.95 12.86 14.07
N ASN A 147 -3.73 12.72 13.01
CA ASN A 147 -3.22 12.37 11.68
C ASN A 147 -2.33 13.46 11.08
N TYR A 148 -2.72 14.74 11.17
CA TYR A 148 -1.95 15.83 10.58
C TYR A 148 -0.79 16.33 11.42
N THR A 149 -0.98 16.38 12.75
CA THR A 149 -0.02 17.05 13.65
C THR A 149 0.64 16.08 14.62
N GLY A 150 -0.07 15.05 15.07
CA GLY A 150 0.47 14.03 15.99
C GLY A 150 1.56 13.20 15.32
N PHE A 151 1.16 12.41 14.32
CA PHE A 151 2.05 11.51 13.57
C PHE A 151 3.13 12.24 12.77
N LYS A 152 2.96 13.53 12.51
CA LYS A 152 3.98 14.35 11.83
C LYS A 152 5.24 14.56 12.68
N LYS A 153 5.16 14.49 14.01
CA LYS A 153 6.25 14.91 14.91
C LYS A 153 7.38 13.89 15.02
N LEU A 154 8.63 14.36 15.10
CA LEU A 154 9.77 13.50 15.49
C LEU A 154 9.63 12.94 16.91
N SER A 155 8.94 13.65 17.81
CA SER A 155 8.65 13.13 19.16
C SER A 155 7.69 11.93 19.17
N TYR A 156 6.84 11.82 18.14
CA TYR A 156 6.05 10.62 17.92
C TYR A 156 6.96 9.48 17.44
N ASN A 157 7.76 9.74 16.39
CA ASN A 157 8.74 8.77 15.86
C ASN A 157 9.68 8.22 16.94
N SER A 158 10.19 9.06 17.85
CA SER A 158 11.02 8.63 18.98
C SER A 158 10.33 7.56 19.85
N SER A 159 9.01 7.63 20.03
CA SER A 159 8.25 6.62 20.77
C SER A 159 8.05 5.33 19.95
N ASP A 160 7.83 5.45 18.65
CA ASP A 160 7.67 4.33 17.73
C ASP A 160 8.99 3.56 17.60
N GLN A 161 10.09 4.24 17.28
CA GLN A 161 11.44 3.69 17.23
C GLN A 161 11.78 2.95 18.53
N LYS A 162 11.45 3.51 19.70
CA LYS A 162 11.73 2.83 20.98
C LYS A 162 10.87 1.60 21.20
N THR A 163 9.65 1.60 20.66
CA THR A 163 8.72 0.46 20.73
C THR A 163 9.13 -0.65 19.75
N ALA A 164 9.67 -0.30 18.58
CA ALA A 164 10.14 -1.23 17.57
C ALA A 164 11.31 -2.12 18.04
N GLU A 165 12.02 -1.73 19.11
CA GLU A 165 12.97 -2.63 19.78
C GLU A 165 12.31 -3.96 20.22
N LEU A 166 11.00 -3.96 20.52
CA LEU A 166 10.22 -5.16 20.88
C LEU A 166 9.87 -6.06 19.68
N MET A 167 10.25 -5.64 18.47
CA MET A 167 9.99 -6.36 17.22
C MET A 167 11.27 -6.95 16.63
N ALA A 168 12.44 -6.59 17.18
CA ALA A 168 13.75 -6.95 16.65
C ALA A 168 14.08 -8.45 16.77
N SER A 169 13.47 -9.16 17.72
CA SER A 169 13.72 -10.60 17.99
C SER A 169 13.48 -11.49 16.76
N LEU A 170 12.51 -11.13 15.91
CA LEU A 170 12.18 -11.84 14.65
C LEU A 170 13.27 -11.73 13.57
N TYR A 171 14.14 -10.72 13.64
CA TYR A 171 15.24 -10.52 12.69
C TYR A 171 16.57 -11.05 13.22
N LYS A 172 16.62 -11.54 14.47
CA LYS A 172 17.86 -11.88 15.17
C LYS A 172 18.66 -12.96 14.45
N THR A 173 17.99 -13.98 13.94
CA THR A 173 18.55 -15.15 13.24
C THR A 173 18.76 -14.92 11.75
N LEU A 174 18.25 -13.82 11.19
CA LEU A 174 18.42 -13.51 9.77
C LEU A 174 19.86 -13.06 9.45
N PRO A 175 20.40 -13.42 8.28
CA PRO A 175 21.73 -12.99 7.84
C PRO A 175 21.82 -11.46 7.77
N LYS A 176 22.77 -10.85 8.50
CA LYS A 176 22.80 -9.39 8.71
C LYS A 176 23.14 -8.57 7.47
N ASP A 177 23.82 -9.20 6.51
CA ASP A 177 24.18 -8.62 5.22
C ASP A 177 23.09 -8.84 4.16
N MET A 178 22.07 -9.67 4.42
CA MET A 178 20.95 -9.84 3.50
C MET A 178 20.16 -8.52 3.39
N PRO A 179 19.87 -8.04 2.17
CA PRO A 179 19.06 -6.84 2.00
C PRO A 179 17.63 -7.02 2.51
N CYS A 180 17.10 -5.99 3.17
CA CYS A 180 15.75 -5.93 3.69
C CYS A 180 15.04 -4.69 3.16
N ILE A 181 14.00 -4.89 2.36
CA ILE A 181 13.10 -3.84 1.90
C ILE A 181 11.83 -3.91 2.75
N ALA A 182 11.65 -2.93 3.61
CA ALA A 182 10.49 -2.80 4.47
C ALA A 182 9.47 -1.85 3.85
N THR A 183 8.21 -2.28 3.71
CA THR A 183 7.11 -1.45 3.14
C THR A 183 6.25 -0.77 4.19
N HIS A 184 6.77 -0.71 5.41
CA HIS A 184 6.25 0.02 6.54
C HIS A 184 7.41 0.35 7.50
N VAL A 185 7.26 1.38 8.33
CA VAL A 185 8.30 1.84 9.24
C VAL A 185 8.71 0.78 10.27
N TRP A 186 7.76 0.07 10.87
CA TRP A 186 8.03 -0.90 11.95
C TRP A 186 8.94 -2.05 11.54
N PRO A 187 8.74 -2.73 10.39
CA PRO A 187 9.71 -3.72 9.93
C PRO A 187 11.08 -3.12 9.62
N ALA A 188 11.14 -1.87 9.12
CA ALA A 188 12.43 -1.19 8.91
C ALA A 188 13.16 -0.94 10.24
N GLU A 189 12.48 -0.37 11.23
CA GLU A 189 13.03 -0.10 12.56
C GLU A 189 13.43 -1.39 13.27
N ALA A 190 12.60 -2.44 13.20
CA ALA A 190 12.87 -3.75 13.77
C ALA A 190 14.15 -4.38 13.17
N ALA A 191 14.27 -4.36 11.83
CA ALA A 191 15.45 -4.85 11.12
C ALA A 191 16.71 -4.09 11.56
N VAL A 192 16.62 -2.75 11.61
CA VAL A 192 17.72 -1.89 12.07
C VAL A 192 18.11 -2.20 13.52
N HIS A 193 17.14 -2.36 14.43
CA HIS A 193 17.40 -2.69 15.83
C HIS A 193 18.00 -4.09 16.01
N ALA A 194 17.70 -5.02 15.10
CA ALA A 194 18.28 -6.35 15.07
C ALA A 194 19.66 -6.42 14.40
N GLY A 195 20.21 -5.28 13.96
CA GLY A 195 21.55 -5.18 13.37
C GLY A 195 21.63 -5.54 11.89
N MET A 196 20.51 -5.55 11.17
CA MET A 196 20.53 -5.66 9.70
C MET A 196 21.26 -4.43 9.12
N LYS A 197 22.22 -4.66 8.23
CA LYS A 197 23.07 -3.60 7.67
C LYS A 197 22.43 -2.90 6.47
N ASN A 198 21.65 -3.66 5.70
CA ASN A 198 21.15 -3.26 4.39
C ASN A 198 19.63 -3.06 4.41
N VAL A 199 19.17 -2.04 5.14
CA VAL A 199 17.73 -1.79 5.33
C VAL A 199 17.26 -0.62 4.48
N VAL A 200 16.27 -0.89 3.63
CA VAL A 200 15.51 0.09 2.86
C VAL A 200 14.12 0.24 3.48
N ASN A 201 13.73 1.46 3.79
CA ASN A 201 12.38 1.83 4.22
C ASN A 201 11.64 2.47 3.05
N ALA A 202 10.79 1.69 2.38
CA ALA A 202 9.94 2.16 1.29
C ALA A 202 8.69 2.84 1.88
N ILE A 203 8.69 4.18 1.88
CA ILE A 203 7.62 4.97 2.49
C ILE A 203 6.36 4.91 1.60
N PRO A 204 5.23 4.38 2.10
CA PRO A 204 4.03 4.14 1.29
C PRO A 204 3.21 5.42 1.04
N ASP A 205 3.30 6.40 1.93
CA ASP A 205 2.51 7.63 1.88
C ASP A 205 3.24 8.76 1.15
N ASN A 206 2.48 9.75 0.71
CA ASN A 206 2.99 10.95 0.04
C ASN A 206 2.89 12.22 0.89
N TRP A 207 2.47 12.09 2.15
CA TRP A 207 2.50 13.16 3.14
C TRP A 207 3.67 12.97 4.11
N PRO A 208 4.67 13.88 4.11
CA PRO A 208 5.83 13.76 4.98
C PRO A 208 5.50 13.85 6.47
N MET A 209 5.70 12.72 7.17
CA MET A 209 5.38 12.53 8.58
C MET A 209 6.46 11.76 9.32
N GLY A 210 6.76 12.17 10.56
CA GLY A 210 7.70 11.45 11.44
C GLY A 210 7.36 9.97 11.63
N LEU A 211 6.07 9.60 11.63
CA LEU A 211 5.60 8.21 11.69
C LEU A 211 6.32 7.30 10.69
N HIS A 212 6.66 7.76 9.49
CA HIS A 212 7.24 6.89 8.46
C HIS A 212 8.77 6.82 8.46
N LEU A 213 9.44 7.46 9.41
CA LEU A 213 10.90 7.51 9.46
C LEU A 213 11.49 6.34 10.24
N ALA A 214 12.59 5.77 9.74
CA ALA A 214 13.34 4.72 10.42
C ALA A 214 14.82 5.09 10.46
N GLU A 215 15.29 5.65 11.56
CA GLU A 215 16.67 6.14 11.69
C GLU A 215 17.67 5.00 11.44
N GLY A 216 18.61 5.21 10.52
CA GLY A 216 19.62 4.24 10.11
C GLY A 216 19.18 3.24 9.05
N SER A 217 18.04 3.46 8.41
CA SER A 217 17.70 2.88 7.11
C SER A 217 17.90 3.90 5.97
N THR A 218 17.91 3.41 4.73
CA THR A 218 17.80 4.24 3.52
C THR A 218 16.31 4.41 3.18
N HIS A 219 15.84 5.63 3.01
CA HIS A 219 14.43 5.94 2.77
C HIS A 219 14.15 6.11 1.29
N LEU A 220 13.10 5.47 0.80
CA LEU A 220 12.61 5.69 -0.56
C LEU A 220 11.25 6.35 -0.49
N VAL A 221 11.03 7.30 -1.40
CA VAL A 221 9.76 8.02 -1.53
C VAL A 221 9.32 8.08 -2.99
N GLN A 222 8.02 8.25 -3.18
CA GLN A 222 7.39 8.10 -4.50
C GLN A 222 7.25 9.40 -5.29
N THR A 223 7.53 10.56 -4.68
CA THR A 223 7.35 11.86 -5.33
C THR A 223 8.38 12.91 -4.91
N PRO A 224 8.61 13.95 -5.75
CA PRO A 224 9.46 15.08 -5.40
C PRO A 224 9.00 15.87 -4.17
N SER A 225 7.69 16.04 -3.98
CA SER A 225 7.15 16.77 -2.82
C SER A 225 7.41 16.01 -1.53
N SER A 226 7.25 14.68 -1.55
CA SER A 226 7.63 13.82 -0.44
C SER A 226 9.12 13.88 -0.15
N TYR A 227 9.96 13.79 -1.19
CA TYR A 227 11.41 13.89 -1.04
C TYR A 227 11.82 15.17 -0.33
N LEU A 228 11.35 16.33 -0.81
CA LEU A 228 11.70 17.60 -0.21
C LEU A 228 11.18 17.73 1.23
N GLY A 229 9.96 17.27 1.50
CA GLY A 229 9.40 17.35 2.85
C GLY A 229 10.10 16.44 3.86
N TYR A 230 10.46 15.21 3.45
CA TYR A 230 11.24 14.30 4.30
C TYR A 230 12.69 14.73 4.42
N ARG A 231 13.37 15.06 3.31
CA ARG A 231 14.76 15.53 3.30
C ARG A 231 14.96 16.69 4.28
N THR A 232 14.02 17.62 4.34
CA THR A 232 14.07 18.80 5.23
C THR A 232 13.43 18.58 6.60
N LEU A 233 12.76 17.44 6.82
CA LEU A 233 11.95 17.14 8.01
C LEU A 233 10.93 18.27 8.31
N LYS A 234 10.35 18.86 7.26
CA LYS A 234 9.55 20.09 7.34
C LYS A 234 8.36 19.95 8.30
N GLY A 235 8.39 20.73 9.37
CA GLY A 235 7.30 20.82 10.35
C GLY A 235 7.23 19.66 11.34
N MET A 236 8.24 18.79 11.40
CA MET A 236 8.28 17.66 12.33
C MET A 236 8.70 18.03 13.76
N ASP A 237 9.11 19.29 13.98
CA ASP A 237 9.32 19.90 15.31
C ASP A 237 8.76 21.34 15.35
N GLY A 238 7.49 21.48 14.92
CA GLY A 238 6.80 22.77 14.87
C GLY A 238 7.46 23.71 13.85
N LYS A 239 7.89 24.90 14.29
CA LYS A 239 8.56 25.89 13.44
C LYS A 239 10.09 25.76 13.42
N LYS A 240 10.65 24.84 14.20
CA LYS A 240 12.11 24.66 14.29
C LYS A 240 12.64 24.10 12.97
N VAL A 241 13.76 24.67 12.49
CA VAL A 241 14.52 24.10 11.38
C VAL A 241 15.37 22.94 11.90
N LEU A 242 15.22 21.77 11.29
CA LEU A 242 15.87 20.54 11.71
C LEU A 242 17.08 20.25 10.82
N ASN A 243 18.03 19.48 11.35
CA ASN A 243 19.09 18.87 10.56
C ASN A 243 18.44 17.95 9.52
N PRO A 244 18.78 18.12 8.24
CA PRO A 244 18.06 17.45 7.18
C PRO A 244 18.57 16.00 7.03
N ILE A 245 17.73 15.07 6.58
CA ILE A 245 18.12 13.65 6.37
C ILE A 245 19.33 13.61 5.42
N PRO A 246 20.43 12.90 5.72
CA PRO A 246 21.59 12.84 4.83
C PRO A 246 21.21 12.46 3.38
N ALA A 247 21.89 13.05 2.39
CA ALA A 247 21.52 12.89 0.98
C ALA A 247 21.64 11.45 0.47
N ASP A 248 22.55 10.67 1.06
CA ASP A 248 22.75 9.25 0.80
C ASP A 248 21.75 8.34 1.55
N LYS A 249 20.82 8.91 2.31
CA LYS A 249 19.82 8.21 3.13
C LYS A 249 18.39 8.45 2.70
N ILE A 250 18.14 9.22 1.64
CA ILE A 250 16.82 9.40 1.07
C ILE A 250 16.86 9.56 -0.45
N PHE A 251 15.97 8.87 -1.16
CA PHE A 251 15.89 8.92 -2.62
C PHE A 251 14.45 9.00 -3.12
N GLU A 252 14.25 9.76 -4.19
CA GLU A 252 13.00 9.81 -4.96
C GLU A 252 13.17 8.92 -6.19
N PHE A 253 12.40 7.84 -6.27
CA PHE A 253 12.52 6.87 -7.36
C PHE A 253 11.19 6.55 -8.04
N GLY A 254 10.16 7.37 -7.80
CA GLY A 254 8.85 7.16 -8.36
C GLY A 254 8.04 6.05 -7.68
N HIS A 255 7.01 5.60 -8.38
CA HIS A 255 5.89 4.84 -7.83
C HIS A 255 6.21 3.37 -7.66
N TYR A 256 5.73 2.78 -6.56
CA TYR A 256 5.96 1.37 -6.25
C TYR A 256 4.97 0.46 -6.97
N ILE A 257 5.26 0.17 -8.24
CA ILE A 257 4.41 -0.64 -9.10
C ILE A 257 5.05 -2.02 -9.31
N ASP A 258 4.21 -3.05 -9.28
CA ASP A 258 4.62 -4.43 -9.53
C ASP A 258 5.12 -4.65 -10.96
N HIS A 259 5.96 -5.67 -11.11
CA HIS A 259 6.58 -6.03 -12.39
C HIS A 259 5.53 -6.24 -13.49
N GLU A 260 4.45 -6.96 -13.19
CA GLU A 260 3.46 -7.32 -14.20
C GLU A 260 2.77 -6.09 -14.81
N LEU A 261 2.48 -5.05 -14.03
CA LEU A 261 1.90 -3.83 -14.56
C LEU A 261 2.94 -2.99 -15.31
N VAL A 262 4.16 -2.84 -14.77
CA VAL A 262 5.21 -2.06 -15.43
C VAL A 262 5.61 -2.68 -16.78
N ALA A 263 5.85 -4.00 -16.79
CA ALA A 263 6.32 -4.70 -17.98
C ALA A 263 5.28 -4.75 -19.12
N ASN A 264 4.00 -4.60 -18.79
CA ASN A 264 2.91 -4.60 -19.77
C ASN A 264 2.27 -3.22 -19.95
N LEU A 265 2.80 -2.18 -19.32
CA LEU A 265 2.16 -0.85 -19.25
C LEU A 265 1.82 -0.31 -20.64
N GLU A 266 2.76 -0.39 -21.58
CA GLU A 266 2.56 0.14 -22.94
C GLU A 266 1.49 -0.63 -23.71
N ASP A 267 1.54 -1.96 -23.70
CA ASP A 267 0.52 -2.83 -24.33
C ASP A 267 -0.87 -2.61 -23.71
N ASP A 268 -0.94 -2.61 -22.38
CA ASP A 268 -2.19 -2.43 -21.67
C ASP A 268 -2.78 -1.02 -21.93
N CYS A 269 -1.94 0.03 -22.00
CA CYS A 269 -2.36 1.39 -22.38
C CYS A 269 -2.84 1.47 -23.83
N ASN A 270 -2.16 0.85 -24.78
CA ASN A 270 -2.60 0.80 -26.17
C ASN A 270 -3.95 0.09 -26.30
N LYS A 271 -4.15 -1.03 -25.60
CA LYS A 271 -5.44 -1.72 -25.54
C LYS A 271 -6.56 -0.87 -24.94
N ARG A 272 -6.26 -0.03 -23.93
CA ARG A 272 -7.23 0.95 -23.40
C ARG A 272 -7.59 2.00 -24.45
N LEU A 273 -6.58 2.62 -25.08
CA LEU A 273 -6.76 3.61 -26.15
C LEU A 273 -7.61 3.03 -27.29
N ASP A 274 -7.33 1.78 -27.71
CA ASP A 274 -8.11 1.10 -28.74
C ASP A 274 -9.56 0.91 -28.33
N ARG A 275 -9.83 0.48 -27.09
CA ARG A 275 -11.21 0.37 -26.59
C ARG A 275 -11.92 1.71 -26.57
N ILE A 276 -11.26 2.76 -26.08
CA ILE A 276 -11.80 4.12 -25.97
C ILE A 276 -12.12 4.67 -27.37
N ASN A 277 -11.16 4.63 -28.29
CA ASN A 277 -11.28 5.20 -29.64
C ASN A 277 -12.28 4.45 -30.53
N ASN A 278 -12.48 3.16 -30.28
CA ASN A 278 -13.49 2.36 -30.98
C ASN A 278 -14.85 2.31 -30.25
N ASN A 279 -15.06 3.16 -29.24
CA ASN A 279 -16.31 3.24 -28.46
C ASN A 279 -16.77 1.87 -27.91
N LYS A 280 -15.83 1.00 -27.54
CA LYS A 280 -16.13 -0.26 -26.87
C LYS A 280 -16.58 0.00 -25.42
N ALA A 281 -17.17 -1.02 -24.81
CA ALA A 281 -17.60 -0.97 -23.42
C ALA A 281 -16.42 -0.59 -22.50
N LYS A 282 -16.56 0.51 -21.75
CA LYS A 282 -15.55 0.99 -20.81
C LYS A 282 -15.58 0.15 -19.54
N ARG A 283 -14.42 -0.28 -19.06
CA ARG A 283 -14.27 -1.21 -17.93
C ARG A 283 -13.88 -0.46 -16.67
N PHE A 284 -14.74 -0.51 -15.65
CA PHE A 284 -14.53 0.16 -14.37
C PHE A 284 -14.17 -0.86 -13.29
N LEU A 285 -13.02 -0.67 -12.64
CA LEU A 285 -12.62 -1.44 -11.47
C LEU A 285 -12.89 -0.62 -10.21
N LEU A 286 -13.78 -1.11 -9.37
CA LEU A 286 -14.09 -0.54 -8.06
C LEU A 286 -13.36 -1.36 -7.00
N THR A 287 -12.40 -0.74 -6.32
CA THR A 287 -11.63 -1.39 -5.24
C THR A 287 -12.25 -1.05 -3.89
N ILE A 288 -13.11 -1.93 -3.39
CA ILE A 288 -13.96 -1.67 -2.23
C ILE A 288 -13.32 -2.31 -0.99
N GLY A 289 -12.61 -1.50 -0.19
CA GLY A 289 -12.03 -1.95 1.08
C GLY A 289 -13.07 -2.17 2.18
N GLY A 290 -12.66 -2.83 3.27
CA GLY A 290 -13.56 -3.22 4.37
C GLY A 290 -14.07 -2.07 5.26
N ALA A 291 -13.53 -0.87 5.10
CA ALA A 291 -14.09 0.30 5.75
C ALA A 291 -15.36 0.72 5.00
N GLY A 292 -16.53 0.27 5.48
CA GLY A 292 -17.85 0.65 4.96
C GLY A 292 -18.16 2.15 4.90
N ALA A 293 -17.20 3.03 5.19
CA ALA A 293 -17.23 4.49 5.09
C ALA A 293 -17.70 5.02 3.73
N GLN A 294 -17.43 4.27 2.66
CA GLN A 294 -17.70 4.68 1.28
C GLN A 294 -18.76 3.81 0.60
N GLN A 295 -19.45 2.94 1.35
CA GLN A 295 -20.39 2.00 0.76
C GLN A 295 -21.52 2.73 0.01
N GLU A 296 -22.03 3.82 0.58
CA GLU A 296 -23.03 4.67 -0.09
C GLU A 296 -22.49 5.25 -1.40
N PHE A 297 -21.24 5.70 -1.38
CA PHE A 297 -20.54 6.27 -2.54
C PHE A 297 -20.44 5.25 -3.68
N TYR A 298 -19.93 4.05 -3.37
CA TYR A 298 -19.86 2.95 -4.35
C TYR A 298 -21.24 2.52 -4.82
N SER A 299 -22.25 2.52 -3.95
CA SER A 299 -23.61 2.14 -4.32
C SER A 299 -24.19 3.10 -5.36
N GLN A 300 -23.95 4.40 -5.23
CA GLN A 300 -24.40 5.40 -6.21
C GLN A 300 -23.68 5.25 -7.56
N ILE A 301 -22.36 5.02 -7.54
CA ILE A 301 -21.57 4.76 -8.76
C ILE A 301 -22.08 3.52 -9.48
N ILE A 302 -22.28 2.41 -8.75
CA ILE A 302 -22.79 1.17 -9.33
C ILE A 302 -24.18 1.38 -9.95
N LYS A 303 -25.11 2.04 -9.23
CA LYS A 303 -26.45 2.35 -9.75
C LYS A 303 -26.40 3.19 -11.03
N LYS A 304 -25.48 4.15 -11.14
CA LYS A 304 -25.26 4.95 -12.34
C LYS A 304 -24.78 4.11 -13.52
N LEU A 305 -23.87 3.16 -13.28
CA LEU A 305 -23.25 2.35 -14.33
C LEU A 305 -24.10 1.14 -14.76
N LEU A 306 -24.98 0.62 -13.89
CA LEU A 306 -25.80 -0.57 -14.18
C LEU A 306 -26.66 -0.48 -15.46
N PRO A 307 -27.35 0.63 -15.77
CA PRO A 307 -28.04 0.77 -17.05
C PRO A 307 -27.10 0.62 -18.25
N LEU A 308 -25.89 1.19 -18.17
CA LEU A 308 -24.88 1.10 -19.22
C LEU A 308 -24.30 -0.31 -19.34
N VAL A 309 -24.22 -1.06 -18.23
CA VAL A 309 -23.88 -2.49 -18.26
C VAL A 309 -24.93 -3.29 -19.01
N LYS A 310 -26.23 -3.05 -18.75
CA LYS A 310 -27.35 -3.70 -19.46
C LYS A 310 -27.33 -3.39 -20.97
N GLU A 311 -26.85 -2.21 -21.35
CA GLU A 311 -26.66 -1.78 -22.75
C GLU A 311 -25.31 -2.23 -23.37
N ASN A 312 -24.46 -2.96 -22.65
CA ASN A 312 -23.10 -3.33 -23.08
C ASN A 312 -22.19 -2.12 -23.40
N LYS A 313 -22.40 -0.98 -22.74
CA LYS A 313 -21.56 0.22 -22.82
C LYS A 313 -20.57 0.36 -21.66
N ALA A 314 -20.79 -0.38 -20.57
CA ALA A 314 -19.88 -0.45 -19.44
C ALA A 314 -19.70 -1.90 -18.94
N VAL A 315 -18.59 -2.16 -18.27
CA VAL A 315 -18.32 -3.41 -17.55
C VAL A 315 -17.86 -3.06 -16.15
N LEU A 316 -18.35 -3.79 -15.14
CA LEU A 316 -17.96 -3.55 -13.74
C LEU A 316 -17.12 -4.70 -13.20
N TYR A 317 -15.96 -4.37 -12.66
CA TYR A 317 -15.18 -5.26 -11.81
C TYR A 317 -15.31 -4.75 -10.36
N LEU A 318 -15.95 -5.52 -9.49
CA LEU A 318 -16.14 -5.19 -8.09
C LEU A 318 -15.19 -6.05 -7.25
N ASN A 319 -14.08 -5.50 -6.80
CA ASN A 319 -13.16 -6.22 -5.92
C ASN A 319 -13.42 -5.80 -4.47
N VAL A 320 -13.99 -6.73 -3.67
CA VAL A 320 -14.27 -6.50 -2.24
C VAL A 320 -13.18 -7.08 -1.31
N GLY A 321 -12.06 -7.53 -1.88
CA GLY A 321 -10.95 -8.12 -1.14
C GLY A 321 -11.36 -9.35 -0.32
N ASP A 322 -10.96 -9.37 0.96
CA ASP A 322 -11.32 -10.40 1.94
C ASP A 322 -12.57 -10.03 2.78
N HIS A 323 -13.38 -9.05 2.32
CA HIS A 323 -14.54 -8.53 3.04
C HIS A 323 -15.88 -8.96 2.43
N LYS A 324 -16.27 -10.23 2.66
CA LYS A 324 -17.54 -10.77 2.14
C LYS A 324 -18.78 -9.96 2.56
N ASN A 325 -18.76 -9.42 3.77
CA ASN A 325 -19.81 -8.57 4.31
C ASN A 325 -20.03 -7.29 3.47
N VAL A 326 -18.99 -6.76 2.82
CA VAL A 326 -19.12 -5.61 1.91
C VAL A 326 -19.93 -6.00 0.69
N TRP A 327 -19.65 -7.16 0.08
CA TRP A 327 -20.46 -7.69 -1.02
C TRP A 327 -21.92 -7.90 -0.60
N GLU A 328 -22.16 -8.57 0.54
CA GLU A 328 -23.51 -8.83 1.04
C GLU A 328 -24.30 -7.53 1.23
N SER A 329 -23.64 -6.49 1.75
CA SER A 329 -24.27 -5.18 1.95
C SER A 329 -24.57 -4.44 0.64
N LEU A 330 -23.68 -4.53 -0.35
CA LEU A 330 -23.91 -3.99 -1.70
C LEU A 330 -25.07 -4.72 -2.40
N ALA A 331 -25.07 -6.05 -2.39
CA ALA A 331 -26.11 -6.87 -3.00
C ALA A 331 -27.47 -6.72 -2.29
N SER A 332 -27.48 -6.34 -1.01
CA SER A 332 -28.70 -5.96 -0.31
C SER A 332 -29.20 -4.55 -0.70
N SER A 333 -28.28 -3.62 -0.94
CA SER A 333 -28.60 -2.21 -1.28
C SER A 333 -28.95 -2.02 -2.76
N ILE A 334 -28.50 -2.95 -3.61
CA ILE A 334 -28.72 -3.00 -5.05
C ILE A 334 -29.10 -4.44 -5.42
N PRO A 335 -30.37 -4.84 -5.23
CA PRO A 335 -30.81 -6.23 -5.42
C PRO A 335 -30.49 -6.80 -6.80
N GLU A 336 -30.50 -5.94 -7.83
CA GLU A 336 -30.19 -6.30 -9.23
C GLU A 336 -28.78 -6.90 -9.38
N LEU A 337 -27.84 -6.59 -8.48
CA LEU A 337 -26.50 -7.19 -8.51
C LEU A 337 -26.56 -8.71 -8.34
N LYS A 338 -27.54 -9.26 -7.62
CA LYS A 338 -27.63 -10.71 -7.41
C LYS A 338 -27.83 -11.46 -8.72
N ASP A 339 -28.59 -10.86 -9.63
CA ASP A 339 -28.96 -11.49 -10.91
C ASP A 339 -27.98 -11.12 -12.04
N LEU A 340 -27.36 -9.95 -11.97
CA LEU A 340 -26.47 -9.42 -13.01
C LEU A 340 -25.00 -9.78 -12.83
N SER A 341 -24.62 -10.29 -11.66
CA SER A 341 -23.21 -10.51 -11.32
C SER A 341 -22.76 -11.94 -11.54
N GLU A 342 -21.61 -12.10 -12.19
CA GLU A 342 -20.81 -13.32 -12.08
C GLU A 342 -19.84 -13.19 -10.90
N THR A 343 -19.81 -14.19 -10.03
CA THR A 343 -18.95 -14.20 -8.84
C THR A 343 -17.71 -15.08 -9.05
N TYR A 344 -16.60 -14.62 -8.46
CA TYR A 344 -15.28 -15.26 -8.44
C TYR A 344 -14.84 -15.38 -6.97
N PHE A 345 -15.59 -16.18 -6.20
CA PHE A 345 -15.47 -16.24 -4.75
C PHE A 345 -14.60 -17.42 -4.33
N ASP A 346 -13.53 -17.15 -3.59
CA ASP A 346 -12.60 -18.16 -3.06
C ASP A 346 -12.01 -19.10 -4.15
N ASP A 347 -11.96 -18.63 -5.40
CA ASP A 347 -11.41 -19.37 -6.54
C ASP A 347 -10.35 -18.52 -7.26
N TRP A 348 -9.09 -18.77 -6.90
CA TRP A 348 -7.95 -18.08 -7.50
C TRP A 348 -7.73 -18.44 -8.98
N ASN A 349 -8.05 -19.68 -9.39
CA ASN A 349 -7.87 -20.09 -10.78
C ASN A 349 -8.90 -19.40 -11.67
N LYS A 350 -10.18 -19.38 -11.27
CA LYS A 350 -11.23 -18.66 -11.99
C LYS A 350 -10.93 -17.15 -12.08
N THR A 351 -10.36 -16.56 -11.03
CA THR A 351 -9.92 -15.15 -11.04
C THR A 351 -8.81 -14.90 -12.07
N LYS A 352 -7.80 -15.78 -12.14
CA LYS A 352 -6.73 -15.70 -13.16
C LYS A 352 -7.26 -15.91 -14.57
N GLU A 353 -8.12 -16.91 -14.77
CA GLU A 353 -8.75 -17.19 -16.06
C GLU A 353 -9.54 -15.99 -16.58
N PHE A 354 -10.37 -15.38 -15.72
CA PHE A 354 -11.08 -14.15 -16.07
C PHE A 354 -10.11 -13.02 -16.41
N SER A 355 -9.11 -12.80 -15.58
CA SER A 355 -8.14 -11.72 -15.79
C SER A 355 -7.42 -11.87 -17.12
N ASN A 356 -6.97 -13.09 -17.46
CA ASN A 356 -6.31 -13.40 -18.73
C ASN A 356 -7.26 -13.26 -19.92
N LYS A 357 -8.50 -13.74 -19.81
CA LYS A 357 -9.53 -13.58 -20.84
C LYS A 357 -9.78 -12.10 -21.14
N ALA A 358 -9.94 -11.29 -20.09
CA ALA A 358 -10.21 -9.86 -20.23
C ALA A 358 -9.06 -9.07 -20.90
N LEU A 359 -7.83 -9.60 -20.95
CA LEU A 359 -6.73 -8.94 -21.68
C LEU A 359 -6.90 -8.98 -23.19
N ASN A 360 -7.56 -10.01 -23.71
CA ASN A 360 -7.58 -10.32 -25.14
C ASN A 360 -9.00 -10.34 -25.74
N GLU A 361 -10.03 -10.43 -24.89
CA GLU A 361 -11.42 -10.53 -25.31
C GLU A 361 -12.28 -9.39 -24.76
N ASP A 362 -13.40 -9.13 -25.43
CA ASP A 362 -14.45 -8.27 -24.90
C ASP A 362 -15.25 -9.04 -23.84
N VAL A 363 -15.33 -8.45 -22.64
CA VAL A 363 -16.12 -8.97 -21.51
C VAL A 363 -17.34 -8.07 -21.27
N LYS A 364 -18.37 -8.60 -20.61
CA LYS A 364 -19.68 -7.95 -20.42
C LYS A 364 -20.23 -8.29 -19.04
N GLY A 365 -21.02 -7.38 -18.48
CA GLY A 365 -21.73 -7.62 -17.21
C GLY A 365 -21.00 -7.08 -15.99
N VAL A 366 -21.35 -7.64 -14.84
CA VAL A 366 -20.75 -7.33 -13.53
C VAL A 366 -19.97 -8.53 -13.05
N HIS A 367 -18.72 -8.34 -12.66
CA HIS A 367 -17.82 -9.39 -12.18
C HIS A 367 -17.36 -9.05 -10.76
N VAL A 368 -17.58 -9.97 -9.82
CA VAL A 368 -17.36 -9.71 -8.39
C VAL A 368 -16.30 -10.64 -7.82
N PHE A 369 -15.28 -10.05 -7.22
CA PHE A 369 -14.10 -10.75 -6.72
C PHE A 369 -14.05 -10.66 -5.20
N TYR A 370 -14.01 -11.82 -4.56
CA TYR A 370 -13.81 -11.98 -3.13
C TYR A 370 -12.92 -13.19 -2.90
N HIS A 371 -11.98 -13.08 -1.96
CA HIS A 371 -11.17 -14.22 -1.58
C HIS A 371 -10.77 -14.12 -0.11
N LYS A 372 -10.95 -15.20 0.66
CA LYS A 372 -10.59 -15.25 2.09
C LYS A 372 -9.07 -15.21 2.31
N ASP A 373 -8.31 -15.76 1.37
CA ASP A 373 -6.85 -15.61 1.35
C ASP A 373 -6.48 -14.19 0.96
N ILE A 374 -5.71 -13.53 1.83
CA ILE A 374 -5.34 -12.13 1.71
C ILE A 374 -4.45 -11.87 0.48
N PHE A 375 -3.59 -12.81 0.09
CA PHE A 375 -2.76 -12.64 -1.08
C PHE A 375 -3.62 -12.61 -2.33
N ALA A 376 -4.56 -13.55 -2.47
CA ALA A 376 -5.48 -13.56 -3.62
C ALA A 376 -6.40 -12.32 -3.62
N ALA A 377 -6.88 -11.91 -2.44
CA ALA A 377 -7.69 -10.71 -2.28
C ALA A 377 -6.97 -9.44 -2.80
N VAL A 378 -5.71 -9.25 -2.42
CA VAL A 378 -4.92 -8.08 -2.83
C VAL A 378 -4.44 -8.19 -4.27
N TYR A 379 -3.91 -9.36 -4.65
CA TYR A 379 -3.25 -9.58 -5.92
C TYR A 379 -4.24 -9.62 -7.09
N SER A 380 -5.49 -10.04 -6.86
CA SER A 380 -6.57 -9.94 -7.86
C SER A 380 -6.73 -8.52 -8.40
N THR A 381 -6.57 -7.48 -7.57
CA THR A 381 -6.63 -6.09 -8.06
C THR A 381 -5.55 -5.82 -9.11
N ASN A 382 -4.33 -6.34 -8.94
CA ASN A 382 -3.24 -6.11 -9.88
C ASN A 382 -3.51 -6.76 -11.24
N LEU A 383 -3.96 -8.03 -11.21
CA LEU A 383 -4.34 -8.75 -12.42
C LEU A 383 -5.49 -8.06 -13.18
N LEU A 384 -6.50 -7.57 -12.44
CA LEU A 384 -7.66 -6.87 -13.02
C LEU A 384 -7.29 -5.49 -13.57
N MET A 385 -6.34 -4.79 -12.94
CA MET A 385 -5.93 -3.45 -13.38
C MET A 385 -5.45 -3.46 -14.84
N ARG A 386 -4.76 -4.51 -15.29
CA ARG A 386 -4.26 -4.65 -16.67
C ARG A 386 -5.33 -4.48 -17.76
N SER A 387 -6.54 -4.98 -17.52
CA SER A 387 -7.66 -4.90 -18.47
C SER A 387 -8.68 -3.80 -18.17
N THR A 388 -8.45 -3.01 -17.11
CA THR A 388 -9.33 -1.93 -16.62
C THR A 388 -9.12 -0.63 -17.39
N ASP A 389 -10.17 0.10 -17.74
CA ASP A 389 -10.06 1.43 -18.37
C ASP A 389 -10.12 2.57 -17.34
N VAL A 390 -10.90 2.40 -16.27
CA VAL A 390 -11.03 3.37 -15.16
C VAL A 390 -10.91 2.68 -13.81
N LEU A 391 -9.90 3.04 -13.04
CA LEU A 391 -9.74 2.62 -11.64
C LEU A 391 -10.47 3.60 -10.72
N VAL A 392 -11.54 3.14 -10.07
CA VAL A 392 -12.31 3.91 -9.08
C VAL A 392 -11.77 3.60 -7.69
N THR A 393 -11.12 4.58 -7.08
CA THR A 393 -10.42 4.36 -5.81
C THR A 393 -10.26 5.63 -4.99
N LYS A 394 -10.07 5.49 -3.67
CA LYS A 394 -9.66 6.60 -2.80
C LYS A 394 -8.20 6.98 -3.11
N PRO A 395 -7.79 8.24 -2.91
CA PRO A 395 -6.45 8.75 -3.28
C PRO A 395 -5.33 8.29 -2.33
N SER A 396 -5.27 7.00 -2.06
CA SER A 396 -4.29 6.36 -1.18
C SER A 396 -3.22 5.63 -1.99
N GLU A 397 -2.84 4.40 -1.64
CA GLU A 397 -1.78 3.64 -2.30
C GLU A 397 -2.07 3.37 -3.80
N LEU A 398 -3.34 3.23 -4.17
CA LEU A 398 -3.73 3.05 -5.58
C LEU A 398 -3.67 4.33 -6.41
N SER A 399 -3.44 5.50 -5.80
CA SER A 399 -3.25 6.76 -6.54
C SER A 399 -2.00 6.77 -7.41
N PHE A 400 -1.02 5.90 -7.13
CA PHE A 400 0.26 5.83 -7.85
C PHE A 400 0.24 4.88 -9.05
N TYR A 401 -0.84 4.10 -9.22
CA TYR A 401 -0.89 3.02 -10.20
C TYR A 401 -1.12 3.53 -11.64
N PRO A 402 -0.46 2.95 -12.67
CA PRO A 402 -0.48 3.43 -14.06
C PRO A 402 -1.76 3.01 -14.81
N VAL A 403 -2.91 3.38 -14.26
CA VAL A 403 -4.25 3.19 -14.85
C VAL A 403 -4.96 4.55 -14.77
N PRO A 404 -5.80 4.96 -15.74
CA PRO A 404 -6.62 6.15 -15.57
C PRO A 404 -7.47 6.05 -14.30
N LYS A 405 -7.38 7.04 -13.41
CA LYS A 405 -8.00 6.99 -12.08
C LYS A 405 -9.15 7.97 -11.93
N LEU A 406 -10.29 7.48 -11.44
CA LEU A 406 -11.34 8.29 -10.83
C LEU A 406 -11.13 8.29 -9.31
N LEU A 407 -10.68 9.43 -8.78
CA LEU A 407 -10.33 9.56 -7.37
C LEU A 407 -11.54 10.02 -6.56
N ILE A 408 -12.06 9.12 -5.73
CA ILE A 408 -13.22 9.39 -4.88
C ILE A 408 -12.80 9.96 -3.52
N LYS A 409 -13.75 10.56 -2.79
CA LYS A 409 -13.55 11.15 -1.46
C LYS A 409 -12.64 10.34 -0.54
N ARG A 410 -11.58 10.95 -0.01
CA ARG A 410 -10.66 10.33 0.96
C ARG A 410 -11.29 9.97 2.30
N VAL A 411 -10.64 9.07 3.03
CA VAL A 411 -10.98 8.69 4.42
C VAL A 411 -10.06 9.41 5.41
N GLY A 412 -8.76 9.48 5.10
CA GLY A 412 -7.76 10.19 5.89
C GLY A 412 -7.36 11.50 5.22
N GLY A 413 -7.15 12.57 6.01
CA GLY A 413 -6.75 13.85 5.44
C GLY A 413 -5.43 13.81 4.65
N HIS A 414 -4.47 12.99 5.09
CA HIS A 414 -3.18 12.80 4.41
C HIS A 414 -3.33 12.24 2.98
N GLU A 415 -4.40 11.51 2.67
CA GLU A 415 -4.64 10.93 1.34
C GLU A 415 -4.92 12.01 0.27
N MET A 416 -5.20 13.28 0.64
CA MET A 416 -5.38 14.35 -0.37
C MET A 416 -4.17 14.46 -1.32
N TRP A 417 -2.98 14.16 -0.80
CA TRP A 417 -1.72 14.32 -1.55
C TRP A 417 -1.58 13.29 -2.67
N GLY A 418 -2.25 12.13 -2.55
CA GLY A 418 -2.38 11.19 -3.66
C GLY A 418 -3.23 11.77 -4.78
N ALA A 419 -4.32 12.45 -4.45
CA ALA A 419 -5.20 13.08 -5.44
C ALA A 419 -4.49 14.22 -6.18
N ILE A 420 -3.88 15.13 -5.43
CA ILE A 420 -3.12 16.26 -5.98
C ILE A 420 -2.02 15.75 -6.91
N THR A 421 -1.25 14.74 -6.49
CA THR A 421 -0.15 14.24 -7.33
C THR A 421 -0.68 13.62 -8.62
N SER A 422 -1.68 12.75 -8.52
CA SER A 422 -2.31 12.05 -9.65
C SER A 422 -2.89 13.04 -10.67
N SER A 423 -3.57 14.09 -10.20
CA SER A 423 -4.13 15.12 -11.09
C SER A 423 -3.06 15.99 -11.75
N GLU A 424 -1.99 16.36 -11.03
CA GLU A 424 -0.91 17.19 -11.57
C GLU A 424 -0.03 16.44 -12.58
N ILE A 425 0.20 15.13 -12.39
CA ILE A 425 0.91 14.31 -13.38
C ILE A 425 0.01 13.87 -14.53
N GLY A 426 -1.31 14.01 -14.37
CA GLY A 426 -2.31 13.85 -15.41
C GLY A 426 -2.79 12.42 -15.64
N ASP A 427 -2.58 11.50 -14.69
CA ASP A 427 -3.01 10.10 -14.81
C ASP A 427 -4.24 9.76 -13.94
N GLY A 428 -4.83 10.76 -13.29
CA GLY A 428 -6.12 10.65 -12.62
C GLY A 428 -6.84 11.98 -12.47
N THR A 429 -8.06 11.92 -11.97
CA THR A 429 -8.90 13.11 -11.73
C THR A 429 -8.42 13.91 -10.53
N ILE A 430 -8.93 15.14 -10.41
CA ILE A 430 -9.05 15.77 -9.09
C ILE A 430 -9.88 14.88 -8.15
N GLU A 431 -9.75 15.12 -6.84
CA GLU A 431 -10.59 14.41 -5.86
C GLU A 431 -12.07 14.77 -6.04
N CYS A 432 -12.90 13.77 -6.30
CA CYS A 432 -14.35 13.90 -6.30
C CYS A 432 -14.89 13.73 -4.87
N GLU A 433 -15.02 14.84 -4.16
CA GLU A 433 -15.37 14.85 -2.72
C GLU A 433 -16.84 14.48 -2.43
N THR A 434 -17.72 14.55 -3.45
CA THR A 434 -19.15 14.24 -3.33
C THR A 434 -19.60 13.20 -4.36
N PRO A 435 -20.69 12.47 -4.09
CA PRO A 435 -21.26 11.56 -5.07
C PRO A 435 -21.64 12.28 -6.36
N GLU A 436 -22.26 13.46 -6.29
CA GLU A 436 -22.72 14.23 -7.47
C GLU A 436 -21.56 14.57 -8.39
N LEU A 437 -20.45 15.07 -7.84
CA LEU A 437 -19.24 15.37 -8.60
C LEU A 437 -18.64 14.09 -9.22
N THR A 438 -18.71 12.98 -8.51
CA THR A 438 -18.23 11.69 -9.02
C THR A 438 -19.07 11.20 -10.19
N LEU A 439 -20.39 11.29 -10.08
CA LEU A 439 -21.30 10.89 -11.15
C LEU A 439 -21.13 11.79 -12.38
N GLN A 440 -20.92 13.09 -12.19
CA GLN A 440 -20.58 14.02 -13.28
C GLN A 440 -19.26 13.62 -13.95
N MET A 441 -18.22 13.31 -13.18
CA MET A 441 -16.94 12.88 -13.74
C MET A 441 -17.05 11.55 -14.49
N ILE A 442 -17.89 10.63 -14.03
CA ILE A 442 -18.22 9.39 -14.76
C ILE A 442 -18.86 9.72 -16.10
N ASP A 443 -19.83 10.64 -16.14
CA ASP A 443 -20.47 11.07 -17.40
C ASP A 443 -19.42 11.63 -18.38
N LEU A 444 -18.55 12.53 -17.90
CA LEU A 444 -17.47 13.07 -18.70
C LEU A 444 -16.52 11.98 -19.22
N MET A 445 -16.11 11.02 -18.38
CA MET A 445 -15.24 9.90 -18.81
C MET A 445 -15.92 8.95 -19.80
N LEU A 446 -17.25 8.84 -19.76
CA LEU A 446 -18.02 8.00 -20.67
C LEU A 446 -18.24 8.68 -22.02
N GLU A 447 -18.56 9.97 -22.02
CA GLU A 447 -18.96 10.76 -23.19
C GLU A 447 -17.77 11.42 -23.91
N ASP A 448 -16.79 11.91 -23.15
CA ASP A 448 -15.61 12.59 -23.69
C ASP A 448 -14.37 11.68 -23.64
N ASN A 449 -14.06 11.07 -24.78
CA ASN A 449 -12.87 10.23 -24.95
C ASN A 449 -11.56 10.99 -24.71
N TYR A 450 -11.54 12.34 -24.78
CA TYR A 450 -10.33 13.13 -24.53
C TYR A 450 -9.75 12.85 -23.15
N ILE A 451 -10.59 12.73 -22.10
CA ILE A 451 -10.13 12.57 -20.72
C ILE A 451 -9.31 11.28 -20.55
N LEU A 452 -9.87 10.14 -20.99
CA LEU A 452 -9.20 8.85 -20.85
C LEU A 452 -8.00 8.71 -21.80
N ASN A 453 -8.09 9.29 -23.01
CA ASN A 453 -6.96 9.35 -23.93
C ASN A 453 -5.80 10.18 -23.36
N MET A 454 -6.10 11.35 -22.77
CA MET A 454 -5.11 12.18 -22.10
C MET A 454 -4.42 11.42 -20.97
N MET A 455 -5.19 10.75 -20.10
CA MET A 455 -4.63 9.98 -18.98
C MET A 455 -3.76 8.82 -19.47
N CYS A 456 -4.19 8.05 -20.47
CA CYS A 456 -3.38 6.96 -21.04
C CYS A 456 -2.08 7.48 -21.66
N ASN A 457 -2.13 8.59 -22.42
CA ASN A 457 -0.94 9.19 -23.00
C ASN A 457 0.02 9.72 -21.93
N LYS A 458 -0.50 10.30 -20.84
CA LYS A 458 0.34 10.73 -19.71
C LYS A 458 1.01 9.55 -19.01
N ILE A 459 0.30 8.44 -18.82
CA ILE A 459 0.89 7.21 -18.28
C ILE A 459 2.05 6.72 -19.17
N LEU A 460 1.87 6.72 -20.49
CA LEU A 460 2.94 6.37 -21.45
C LEU A 460 4.15 7.32 -21.36
N ASP A 461 3.92 8.63 -21.27
CA ASP A 461 4.99 9.61 -21.14
C ASP A 461 5.75 9.49 -19.81
N LEU A 462 5.04 9.25 -18.72
CA LEU A 462 5.62 9.01 -17.39
C LEU A 462 6.41 7.69 -17.36
N ASN A 463 5.98 6.67 -18.12
CA ASN A 463 6.72 5.42 -18.25
C ASN A 463 8.09 5.62 -18.91
N LYS A 464 8.18 6.46 -19.95
CA LYS A 464 9.46 6.75 -20.66
C LYS A 464 10.53 7.32 -19.73
N ILE A 465 10.14 8.07 -18.70
CA ILE A 465 11.07 8.62 -17.69
C ILE A 465 11.22 7.72 -16.46
N GLY A 466 10.64 6.51 -16.49
CA GLY A 466 10.74 5.52 -15.42
C GLY A 466 9.94 5.85 -14.17
N ARG A 467 8.88 6.66 -14.28
CA ARG A 467 8.08 7.10 -13.10
C ARG A 467 7.51 5.93 -12.29
N TYR A 468 7.20 4.82 -12.93
CA TYR A 468 6.59 3.65 -12.30
C TYR A 468 7.61 2.57 -11.87
N ASN A 469 8.91 2.86 -11.94
CA ASN A 469 9.99 1.91 -11.64
C ASN A 469 10.42 1.90 -10.17
N GLY A 470 9.67 2.51 -9.26
CA GLY A 470 10.09 2.68 -7.86
C GLY A 470 10.38 1.37 -7.14
N ALA A 471 9.63 0.31 -7.45
CA ALA A 471 9.88 -1.02 -6.88
C ALA A 471 11.21 -1.64 -7.38
N TYR A 472 11.50 -1.51 -8.68
CA TYR A 472 12.80 -1.91 -9.24
C TYR A 472 13.96 -1.15 -8.59
N LYS A 473 13.81 0.18 -8.46
CA LYS A 473 14.83 1.02 -7.83
C LYS A 473 15.04 0.68 -6.36
N ALA A 474 14.00 0.27 -5.65
CA ALA A 474 14.12 -0.22 -4.28
C ALA A 474 14.96 -1.50 -4.18
N VAL A 475 14.81 -2.42 -5.14
CA VAL A 475 15.63 -3.63 -5.23
C VAL A 475 17.07 -3.28 -5.60
N GLU A 476 17.28 -2.47 -6.63
CA GLU A 476 18.61 -2.06 -7.08
C GLU A 476 19.43 -1.40 -5.96
N ILE A 477 18.83 -0.49 -5.19
CA ILE A 477 19.53 0.18 -4.09
C ILE A 477 19.79 -0.78 -2.92
N ALA A 478 18.83 -1.63 -2.55
CA ALA A 478 19.00 -2.62 -1.49
C ALA A 478 20.17 -3.57 -1.80
N MET A 479 20.29 -3.99 -3.06
CA MET A 479 21.39 -4.85 -3.52
C MET A 479 22.72 -4.11 -3.63
N THR A 480 22.72 -2.82 -3.97
CA THR A 480 23.96 -2.01 -4.01
C THR A 480 24.54 -1.81 -2.61
N MET A 481 23.70 -1.75 -1.58
CA MET A 481 24.11 -1.65 -0.18
C MET A 481 24.82 -2.91 0.35
N LYS A 482 24.62 -4.08 -0.28
CA LYS A 482 25.23 -5.37 0.09
C LYS A 482 26.77 -5.40 -0.07
N LYS A 483 27.35 -4.40 -0.75
CA LYS A 483 28.77 -4.36 -1.13
C LYS A 483 29.72 -4.07 0.02
#